data_AF-A0A2V8TNI4-F1
#
_entry.id   AF-A0A2V8TNI4-F1
#
_cell.length_a   1.000
_cell.length_b   1.000
_cell.length_c   1.000
_cell.angle_alpha   90.00
_cell.angle_beta   90.00
_cell.angle_gamma   90.00
#
_symmetry.space_group_name_H-M   'P 1'
#
loop_
_entity.id
_entity.type
_entity.pdbx_description
1 polymer ?
#
loop_
_entity_poly.entity_id
_entity_poly.type
_entity_poly.pdbx_seq_one_letter_code
_entity_poly.pdbx_strand_id
1 'polypeptide(L)'
;MYPLANLDESRVNPVAFRSPVSEPLNVKRLTAEDEGEVMAFLNERPIHTFGMAGFIRSNGVVSPHNLGEFYACRDEEGELQGVALIGRYILVETRSDAAIEAFAHLAQNCRNAHMLLGEQDQVATFWNYYADGGLRLATVEDLDLIVPAHARIAFDESGIDPLQVDPERFRQRCARRIELGQSWVLVEAGRLIFKAEVLSDTPEIIYLEGIWVDPQERGRGIGSRCLSRLNRSFLLRSNAVC
;
A
#
# COMPACT_ATOMS: atom_id res chain seq x y z
N MET A 1 18.89 32.09 4.59
CA MET A 1 19.86 31.17 5.21
C MET A 1 19.24 30.69 6.51
N TYR A 2 18.39 29.67 6.45
CA TYR A 2 17.93 28.99 7.66
C TYR A 2 19.11 28.16 8.18
N PRO A 3 19.47 28.24 9.48
CA PRO A 3 20.48 27.37 10.03
C PRO A 3 19.91 25.95 9.99
N LEU A 4 20.62 25.03 9.33
CA LEU A 4 20.48 23.60 9.58
C LEU A 4 20.83 23.40 11.06
N ALA A 5 19.81 23.42 11.92
CA ALA A 5 19.99 23.13 13.33
C ALA A 5 20.57 21.72 13.42
N ASN A 6 21.72 21.60 14.08
CA ASN A 6 22.24 20.30 14.51
C ASN A 6 21.13 19.62 15.31
N LEU A 7 20.45 18.66 14.67
CA LEU A 7 19.51 17.78 15.34
C LEU A 7 20.34 16.99 16.35
N ASP A 8 20.06 17.20 17.62
CA ASP A 8 20.61 16.43 18.73
C ASP A 8 20.17 14.97 18.57
N GLU A 9 21.08 14.13 18.08
CA GLU A 9 20.88 12.70 17.80
C GLU A 9 20.44 11.90 19.05
N SER A 10 20.58 12.47 20.25
CA SER A 10 20.19 11.82 21.51
C SER A 10 18.69 11.87 21.82
N ARG A 11 17.88 12.61 21.04
CA ARG A 11 16.43 12.74 21.23
C ARG A 11 15.56 11.94 20.26
N VAL A 12 16.16 11.22 19.31
CA VAL A 12 15.42 10.33 18.41
C VAL A 12 15.23 8.99 19.11
N ASN A 13 14.04 8.78 19.66
CA ASN A 13 13.66 7.53 20.32
C ASN A 13 13.61 6.42 19.26
N PRO A 14 14.42 5.34 19.36
CA PRO A 14 14.45 4.27 18.37
C PRO A 14 13.27 3.33 18.58
N VAL A 15 12.05 3.81 18.36
CA VAL A 15 10.90 2.90 18.25
C VAL A 15 10.98 2.30 16.86
N ALA A 16 11.54 1.10 16.80
CA ALA A 16 11.65 0.31 15.59
C ALA A 16 10.28 0.19 14.90
N PHE A 17 10.19 0.73 13.69
CA PHE A 17 9.08 0.51 12.76
C PHE A 17 9.09 -0.95 12.33
N ARG A 18 8.43 -1.82 13.08
CA ARG A 18 8.19 -3.19 12.65
C ARG A 18 6.88 -3.24 11.88
N SER A 19 6.97 -3.13 10.55
CA SER A 19 5.99 -3.79 9.69
C SER A 19 6.28 -5.30 9.69
N PRO A 20 5.30 -6.18 9.90
CA PRO A 20 5.50 -7.60 9.68
C PRO A 20 5.86 -7.80 8.20
N VAL A 21 6.97 -8.47 7.95
CA VAL A 21 7.33 -8.92 6.60
C VAL A 21 6.27 -9.96 6.21
N SER A 22 5.36 -9.58 5.32
CA SER A 22 4.44 -10.52 4.69
C SER A 22 5.23 -11.42 3.73
N GLU A 23 5.01 -12.73 3.81
CA GLU A 23 5.52 -13.68 2.81
C GLU A 23 5.03 -13.29 1.40
N PRO A 24 5.82 -13.56 0.34
CA PRO A 24 5.47 -13.17 -1.01
C PRO A 24 4.29 -14.02 -1.53
N LEU A 25 3.17 -13.36 -1.79
CA LEU A 25 1.98 -13.99 -2.34
C LEU A 25 1.85 -13.77 -3.85
N ASN A 26 1.34 -14.79 -4.54
CA ASN A 26 1.13 -14.80 -5.99
C ASN A 26 -0.36 -14.65 -6.33
N VAL A 27 -0.75 -13.50 -6.88
CA VAL A 27 -2.13 -13.26 -7.32
C VAL A 27 -2.28 -13.47 -8.82
N LYS A 28 -3.19 -14.36 -9.21
CA LYS A 28 -3.46 -14.68 -10.62
C LYS A 28 -4.95 -14.76 -10.92
N ARG A 29 -5.33 -14.41 -12.14
CA ARG A 29 -6.69 -14.62 -12.64
C ARG A 29 -6.96 -16.11 -12.77
N LEU A 30 -8.13 -16.52 -12.31
CA LEU A 30 -8.58 -17.91 -12.34
C LEU A 30 -8.95 -18.35 -13.76
N THR A 31 -8.74 -19.63 -14.03
CA THR A 31 -9.13 -20.35 -15.24
C THR A 31 -10.16 -21.42 -14.89
N ALA A 32 -10.81 -22.02 -15.89
CA ALA A 32 -11.78 -23.09 -15.65
C ALA A 32 -11.18 -24.33 -14.93
N GLU A 33 -9.86 -24.54 -15.04
CA GLU A 33 -9.17 -25.66 -14.39
C GLU A 33 -9.09 -25.50 -12.87
N ASP A 34 -9.11 -24.26 -12.36
CA ASP A 34 -9.00 -23.95 -10.94
C ASP A 34 -10.32 -24.15 -10.17
N GLU A 35 -11.45 -24.36 -10.86
CA GLU A 35 -12.79 -24.32 -10.24
C GLU A 35 -12.94 -25.34 -9.10
N GLY A 36 -12.40 -26.54 -9.26
CA GLY A 36 -12.49 -27.59 -8.24
C GLY A 36 -11.79 -27.22 -6.93
N GLU A 37 -10.56 -26.68 -7.03
CA GLU A 37 -9.76 -26.21 -5.89
C GLU A 37 -10.44 -25.04 -5.19
N VAL A 38 -10.90 -24.04 -5.96
CA VAL A 38 -11.59 -22.85 -5.44
C VAL A 38 -12.88 -23.23 -4.73
N MET A 39 -13.67 -24.15 -5.30
CA MET A 39 -14.89 -24.61 -4.65
C MET A 39 -14.59 -25.39 -3.37
N ALA A 40 -13.50 -26.17 -3.31
CA ALA A 40 -13.09 -26.84 -2.08
C ALA A 40 -12.75 -25.83 -0.98
N PHE A 41 -11.93 -24.81 -1.29
CA PHE A 41 -11.56 -23.73 -0.38
C PHE A 41 -12.79 -22.97 0.15
N LEU A 42 -13.69 -22.55 -0.73
CA LEU A 42 -14.88 -21.81 -0.32
C LEU A 42 -15.81 -22.67 0.57
N ASN A 43 -15.91 -23.97 0.31
CA ASN A 43 -16.77 -24.87 1.08
C ASN A 43 -16.25 -25.15 2.50
N GLU A 44 -15.05 -24.69 2.88
CA GLU A 44 -14.56 -24.76 4.27
C GLU A 44 -15.36 -23.83 5.19
N ARG A 45 -15.84 -22.70 4.67
CA ARG A 45 -16.65 -21.70 5.41
C ARG A 45 -17.95 -21.38 4.67
N PRO A 46 -18.85 -22.35 4.45
CA PRO A 46 -19.95 -22.26 3.50
C PRO A 46 -20.97 -21.16 3.83
N ILE A 47 -21.11 -20.77 5.10
CA ILE A 47 -21.99 -19.67 5.53
C ILE A 47 -21.40 -18.30 5.14
N HIS A 48 -20.08 -18.16 5.14
CA HIS A 48 -19.41 -16.90 4.80
C HIS A 48 -19.25 -16.76 3.28
N THR A 49 -19.02 -17.87 2.59
CA THR A 49 -18.66 -17.90 1.17
C THR A 49 -19.85 -18.18 0.24
N PHE A 50 -21.07 -18.39 0.76
CA PHE A 50 -22.22 -18.82 -0.03
C PHE A 50 -22.49 -17.93 -1.25
N GLY A 51 -22.30 -16.61 -1.13
CA GLY A 51 -22.51 -15.66 -2.21
C GLY A 51 -21.54 -15.90 -3.37
N MET A 52 -20.25 -16.00 -3.06
CA MET A 52 -19.20 -16.26 -4.06
C MET A 52 -19.35 -17.66 -4.67
N ALA A 53 -19.53 -18.68 -3.83
CA ALA A 53 -19.74 -20.06 -4.27
C ALA A 53 -21.01 -20.21 -5.13
N GLY A 54 -22.07 -19.43 -4.84
CA GLY A 54 -23.29 -19.37 -5.64
C GLY A 54 -23.06 -18.81 -7.05
N PHE A 55 -22.26 -17.75 -7.18
CA PHE A 55 -21.88 -17.21 -8.48
C PHE A 55 -21.09 -18.23 -9.30
N ILE A 56 -20.11 -18.89 -8.68
CA ILE A 56 -19.29 -19.91 -9.37
C ILE A 56 -20.16 -21.10 -9.78
N ARG A 57 -21.04 -21.62 -8.91
CA ARG A 57 -21.95 -22.72 -9.29
C ARG A 57 -22.88 -22.37 -10.46
N SER A 58 -23.24 -21.09 -10.59
CA SER A 58 -24.19 -20.65 -11.62
C SER A 58 -23.51 -20.39 -12.97
N ASN A 59 -22.31 -19.83 -12.94
CA ASN A 59 -21.66 -19.28 -14.13
C ASN A 59 -20.27 -19.88 -14.41
N GLY A 60 -19.70 -20.64 -13.48
CA GLY A 60 -18.28 -21.00 -13.44
C GLY A 60 -17.38 -19.82 -13.05
N VAL A 61 -16.09 -20.12 -12.86
CA VAL A 61 -15.07 -19.10 -12.55
C VAL A 61 -14.69 -18.21 -13.76
N VAL A 62 -14.97 -18.66 -14.99
CA VAL A 62 -14.75 -17.88 -16.22
C VAL A 62 -16.05 -17.79 -17.02
N SER A 63 -16.67 -16.62 -17.03
CA SER A 63 -17.90 -16.39 -17.79
C SER A 63 -18.15 -14.91 -18.05
N PRO A 64 -18.69 -14.53 -19.22
CA PRO A 64 -19.11 -13.15 -19.50
C PRO A 64 -20.29 -12.69 -18.64
N HIS A 65 -20.98 -13.61 -17.95
CA HIS A 65 -22.07 -13.30 -17.03
C HIS A 65 -21.60 -12.95 -15.62
N ASN A 66 -20.30 -13.10 -15.34
CA ASN A 66 -19.74 -12.71 -14.06
C ASN A 66 -19.65 -11.19 -13.94
N LEU A 67 -19.92 -10.68 -12.73
CA LEU A 67 -19.89 -9.23 -12.43
C LEU A 67 -18.46 -8.71 -12.19
N GLY A 68 -17.46 -9.50 -12.55
CA GLY A 68 -16.04 -9.26 -12.38
C GLY A 68 -15.25 -10.48 -12.84
N GLU A 69 -13.94 -10.44 -12.64
CA GLU A 69 -13.06 -11.56 -12.87
C GLU A 69 -12.67 -12.21 -11.54
N PHE A 70 -12.56 -13.52 -11.56
CA PHE A 70 -12.14 -14.29 -10.39
C PHE A 70 -10.61 -14.38 -10.33
N TYR A 71 -10.06 -14.24 -9.13
CA TYR A 71 -8.63 -14.29 -8.84
C TYR A 71 -8.36 -15.20 -7.66
N ALA A 72 -7.20 -15.86 -7.68
CA ALA A 72 -6.65 -16.63 -6.59
C ALA A 72 -5.35 -16.00 -6.10
N CYS A 73 -5.14 -16.08 -4.80
CA CYS A 73 -3.91 -15.70 -4.12
C CYS A 73 -3.30 -16.97 -3.51
N ARG A 74 -2.06 -17.30 -3.89
CA ARG A 74 -1.35 -18.49 -3.42
C ARG A 74 -0.01 -18.11 -2.79
N ASP A 75 0.49 -18.91 -1.85
CA ASP A 75 1.84 -18.78 -1.30
C ASP A 75 2.91 -19.42 -2.21
N GLU A 76 4.15 -19.52 -1.72
CA GLU A 76 5.28 -20.10 -2.47
C GLU A 76 5.12 -21.61 -2.69
N GLU A 77 4.46 -22.30 -1.76
CA GLU A 77 4.12 -23.73 -1.85
C GLU A 77 2.99 -24.00 -2.85
N GLY A 78 2.26 -22.96 -3.27
CA GLY A 78 1.14 -23.05 -4.20
C GLY A 78 -0.20 -23.32 -3.49
N GLU A 79 -0.24 -23.23 -2.17
CA GLU A 79 -1.46 -23.39 -1.40
C GLU A 79 -2.33 -22.14 -1.50
N LEU A 80 -3.65 -22.35 -1.55
CA LEU A 80 -4.61 -21.27 -1.72
C LEU A 80 -4.79 -20.49 -0.41
N GLN A 81 -4.37 -19.23 -0.45
CA GLN A 81 -4.48 -18.27 0.66
C GLN A 81 -5.71 -17.37 0.54
N GLY A 82 -6.31 -17.27 -0.64
CA GLY A 82 -7.58 -16.57 -0.81
C GLY A 82 -8.12 -16.59 -2.24
N VAL A 83 -9.40 -16.23 -2.35
CA VAL A 83 -10.14 -16.08 -3.61
C VAL A 83 -10.88 -14.75 -3.61
N ALA A 84 -10.87 -14.06 -4.74
CA ALA A 84 -11.62 -12.83 -4.90
C ALA A 84 -12.38 -12.80 -6.23
N LEU A 85 -13.56 -12.17 -6.23
CA LEU A 85 -14.19 -11.64 -7.42
C LEU A 85 -13.91 -10.14 -7.45
N ILE A 86 -13.27 -9.64 -8.50
CA ILE A 86 -12.94 -8.21 -8.62
C ILE A 86 -13.51 -7.68 -9.94
N GLY A 87 -14.37 -6.67 -9.83
CA GLY A 87 -15.00 -6.00 -10.95
C GLY A 87 -16.02 -4.98 -10.46
N ARG A 88 -17.24 -5.07 -10.98
CA ARG A 88 -18.35 -4.23 -10.51
C ARG A 88 -18.66 -4.49 -9.05
N TYR A 89 -18.59 -5.77 -8.64
CA TYR A 89 -18.61 -6.21 -7.24
C TYR A 89 -17.22 -6.70 -6.84
N ILE A 90 -16.86 -6.43 -5.59
CA ILE A 90 -15.70 -7.01 -4.93
C ILE A 90 -16.21 -7.97 -3.85
N LEU A 91 -15.87 -9.24 -3.98
CA LEU A 91 -16.06 -10.26 -2.94
C LEU A 91 -14.71 -10.87 -2.65
N VAL A 92 -14.38 -11.10 -1.38
CA VAL A 92 -13.09 -11.63 -0.96
C VAL A 92 -13.32 -12.66 0.14
N GLU A 93 -12.62 -13.79 0.04
CA GLU A 93 -12.44 -14.75 1.13
C GLU A 93 -10.95 -15.09 1.21
N THR A 94 -10.35 -14.90 2.39
CA THR A 94 -8.91 -15.05 2.61
C THR A 94 -8.60 -15.72 3.94
N ARG A 95 -7.46 -16.40 4.02
CA ARG A 95 -6.93 -17.00 5.26
C ARG A 95 -5.96 -16.10 6.02
N SER A 96 -5.47 -15.02 5.39
CA SER A 96 -4.47 -14.13 5.97
C SER A 96 -4.67 -12.67 5.56
N ASP A 97 -4.21 -11.74 6.41
CA ASP A 97 -4.21 -10.30 6.12
C ASP A 97 -3.36 -9.96 4.89
N ALA A 98 -2.29 -10.73 4.65
CA ALA A 98 -1.45 -10.61 3.46
C ALA A 98 -2.24 -10.85 2.16
N ALA A 99 -3.13 -11.85 2.14
CA ALA A 99 -3.97 -12.11 0.97
C ALA A 99 -5.04 -11.02 0.79
N ILE A 100 -5.55 -10.44 1.89
CA ILE A 100 -6.45 -9.29 1.85
C ILE A 100 -5.74 -8.09 1.21
N GLU A 101 -4.53 -7.76 1.67
CA GLU A 101 -3.70 -6.68 1.12
C GLU A 101 -3.45 -6.88 -0.39
N ALA A 102 -3.07 -8.09 -0.79
CA ALA A 102 -2.79 -8.41 -2.19
C ALA A 102 -4.02 -8.18 -3.09
N PHE A 103 -5.20 -8.62 -2.68
CA PHE A 103 -6.44 -8.37 -3.43
C PHE A 103 -6.88 -6.91 -3.39
N ALA A 104 -6.67 -6.22 -2.29
CA ALA A 104 -6.97 -4.80 -2.18
C ALA A 104 -6.12 -3.96 -3.14
N HIS A 105 -4.83 -4.25 -3.24
CA HIS A 105 -3.93 -3.66 -4.24
C HIS A 105 -4.36 -3.97 -5.67
N LEU A 106 -4.73 -5.24 -5.95
CA LEU A 106 -5.24 -5.60 -7.27
C LEU A 106 -6.52 -4.81 -7.61
N ALA A 107 -7.44 -4.70 -6.67
CA ALA A 107 -8.72 -4.02 -6.85
C ALA A 107 -8.58 -2.50 -7.05
N GLN A 108 -7.51 -1.86 -6.58
CA GLN A 108 -7.28 -0.42 -6.81
C GLN A 108 -7.16 -0.08 -8.30
N ASN A 109 -6.76 -1.04 -9.14
CA ASN A 109 -6.73 -0.87 -10.60
C ASN A 109 -8.13 -1.00 -11.25
N CYS A 110 -9.14 -1.45 -10.49
CA CYS A 110 -10.52 -1.62 -10.96
C CYS A 110 -11.26 -0.28 -10.93
N ARG A 111 -11.52 0.30 -12.11
CA ARG A 111 -12.14 1.63 -12.23
C ARG A 111 -13.65 1.66 -11.98
N ASN A 112 -14.29 0.49 -11.87
CA ASN A 112 -15.74 0.35 -11.82
C ASN A 112 -16.26 -0.44 -10.60
N ALA A 113 -15.46 -0.52 -9.54
CA ALA A 113 -15.91 -1.11 -8.27
C ALA A 113 -17.03 -0.25 -7.63
N HIS A 114 -18.18 -0.86 -7.36
CA HIS A 114 -19.34 -0.18 -6.77
C HIS A 114 -19.76 -0.75 -5.41
N MET A 115 -19.36 -1.99 -5.11
CA MET A 115 -19.80 -2.70 -3.92
C MET A 115 -18.71 -3.63 -3.43
N LEU A 116 -18.45 -3.64 -2.12
CA LEU A 116 -17.57 -4.56 -1.43
C LEU A 116 -18.42 -5.40 -0.47
N LEU A 117 -18.41 -6.72 -0.63
CA LEU A 117 -19.12 -7.68 0.22
C LEU A 117 -18.15 -8.67 0.84
N GLY A 118 -18.36 -8.97 2.11
CA GLY A 118 -17.60 -9.96 2.87
C GLY A 118 -17.96 -9.93 4.35
N GLU A 119 -17.25 -10.73 5.13
CA GLU A 119 -17.29 -10.66 6.59
C GLU A 119 -16.83 -9.27 7.07
N GLN A 120 -17.44 -8.74 8.13
CA GLN A 120 -17.21 -7.37 8.58
C GLN A 120 -15.73 -7.05 8.80
N ASP A 121 -15.01 -7.95 9.46
CA ASP A 121 -13.58 -7.77 9.75
C ASP A 121 -12.74 -7.82 8.48
N GLN A 122 -13.01 -8.78 7.57
CA GLN A 122 -12.34 -8.84 6.27
C GLN A 122 -12.62 -7.60 5.42
N VAL A 123 -13.86 -7.10 5.41
CA VAL A 123 -14.24 -5.87 4.70
C VAL A 123 -13.52 -4.65 5.27
N ALA A 124 -13.41 -4.55 6.60
CA ALA A 124 -12.69 -3.46 7.25
C ALA A 124 -11.19 -3.49 6.91
N THR A 125 -10.55 -4.66 7.01
CA THR A 125 -9.13 -4.84 6.64
C THR A 125 -8.90 -4.57 5.16
N PHE A 126 -9.75 -5.12 4.29
CA PHE A 126 -9.69 -4.88 2.85
C PHE A 126 -9.85 -3.40 2.55
N TRP A 127 -10.82 -2.73 3.18
CA TRP A 127 -11.06 -1.32 2.98
C TRP A 127 -9.86 -0.48 3.40
N ASN A 128 -9.14 -0.83 4.47
CA ASN A 128 -7.92 -0.12 4.84
C ASN A 128 -6.89 -0.20 3.71
N TYR A 129 -6.51 -1.39 3.24
CA TYR A 129 -5.55 -1.50 2.14
C TYR A 129 -6.06 -0.89 0.83
N TYR A 130 -7.33 -1.13 0.49
CA TYR A 130 -7.96 -0.64 -0.75
C TYR A 130 -8.05 0.88 -0.74
N ALA A 131 -8.52 1.43 0.38
CA ALA A 131 -8.58 2.85 0.63
C ALA A 131 -7.25 3.42 1.13
N ASP A 132 -6.14 2.68 1.11
CA ASP A 132 -4.76 3.18 1.28
C ASP A 132 -4.01 3.25 -0.06
N GLY A 133 -4.57 2.66 -1.13
CA GLY A 133 -4.25 2.98 -2.51
C GLY A 133 -2.80 2.74 -2.91
N GLY A 134 -2.07 1.86 -2.22
CA GLY A 134 -0.64 1.61 -2.42
C GLY A 134 0.30 2.55 -1.67
N LEU A 135 -0.24 3.40 -0.77
CA LEU A 135 0.58 4.20 0.15
C LEU A 135 1.15 3.31 1.25
N ARG A 136 2.47 3.18 1.31
CA ARG A 136 3.17 2.31 2.24
C ARG A 136 4.48 2.92 2.71
N LEU A 137 5.11 2.31 3.71
CA LEU A 137 6.52 2.60 4.01
C LEU A 137 7.39 2.22 2.80
N ALA A 138 8.40 3.05 2.55
CA ALA A 138 9.42 2.79 1.56
C ALA A 138 10.32 1.64 2.01
N THR A 139 10.84 0.88 1.05
CA THR A 139 11.89 -0.12 1.25
C THR A 139 13.16 0.32 0.53
N VAL A 140 14.28 -0.38 0.75
CA VAL A 140 15.56 -0.04 0.13
C VAL A 140 15.48 -0.15 -1.40
N GLU A 141 14.60 -1.00 -1.92
CA GLU A 141 14.31 -1.15 -3.35
C GLU A 141 13.69 0.12 -3.97
N ASP A 142 13.02 0.96 -3.17
CA ASP A 142 12.47 2.23 -3.62
C ASP A 142 13.51 3.36 -3.69
N LEU A 143 14.74 3.14 -3.18
CA LEU A 143 15.73 4.18 -2.99
C LEU A 143 16.06 4.93 -4.29
N ASP A 144 16.20 4.20 -5.40
CA ASP A 144 16.51 4.80 -6.70
C ASP A 144 15.34 5.62 -7.27
N LEU A 145 14.10 5.35 -6.84
CA LEU A 145 12.94 6.18 -7.16
C LEU A 145 12.86 7.43 -6.26
N ILE A 146 13.26 7.30 -5.00
CA ILE A 146 13.16 8.35 -3.98
C ILE A 146 14.24 9.43 -4.15
N VAL A 147 15.48 9.05 -4.43
CA VAL A 147 16.62 9.97 -4.50
C VAL A 147 16.39 11.14 -5.47
N PRO A 148 15.94 10.92 -6.73
CA PRO A 148 15.68 12.03 -7.65
C PRO A 148 14.56 12.96 -7.18
N ALA A 149 13.49 12.40 -6.60
CA ALA A 149 12.37 13.19 -6.09
C ALA A 149 12.79 14.05 -4.88
N HIS A 150 13.57 13.47 -3.96
CA HIS A 150 14.07 14.20 -2.80
C HIS A 150 15.09 15.27 -3.20
N ALA A 151 16.00 14.98 -4.14
CA ALA A 151 16.94 15.97 -4.67
C ALA A 151 16.22 17.16 -5.30
N ARG A 152 15.09 16.90 -5.99
CA ARG A 152 14.26 17.97 -6.56
C ARG A 152 13.66 18.87 -5.49
N ILE A 153 13.11 18.30 -4.42
CA ILE A 153 12.60 19.09 -3.28
C ILE A 153 13.71 19.94 -2.68
N ALA A 154 14.87 19.32 -2.40
CA ALA A 154 16.02 20.02 -1.82
C ALA A 154 16.51 21.18 -2.71
N PHE A 155 16.51 20.98 -4.03
CA PHE A 155 16.84 22.04 -4.98
C PHE A 155 15.77 23.14 -4.99
N ASP A 156 14.49 22.80 -5.02
CA ASP A 156 13.40 23.79 -5.01
C ASP A 156 13.40 24.61 -3.70
N GLU A 157 13.81 24.03 -2.58
CA GLU A 157 13.91 24.69 -1.26
C GLU A 157 15.16 25.56 -1.09
N SER A 158 16.32 25.08 -1.57
CA SER A 158 17.63 25.68 -1.25
C SER A 158 18.34 26.30 -2.45
N GLY A 159 17.92 26.00 -3.68
CA GLY A 159 18.61 26.33 -4.93
C GLY A 159 19.86 25.48 -5.20
N ILE A 160 20.17 24.50 -4.35
CA ILE A 160 21.36 23.65 -4.47
C ILE A 160 20.92 22.23 -4.81
N ASP A 161 21.41 21.69 -5.94
CA ASP A 161 21.17 20.30 -6.31
C ASP A 161 22.17 19.41 -5.57
N PRO A 162 21.72 18.62 -4.57
CA PRO A 162 22.63 17.77 -3.80
C PRO A 162 23.29 16.69 -4.66
N LEU A 163 22.73 16.32 -5.82
CA LEU A 163 23.32 15.34 -6.74
C LEU A 163 24.53 15.90 -7.49
N GLN A 164 24.67 17.23 -7.57
CA GLN A 164 25.85 17.88 -8.14
C GLN A 164 26.93 18.18 -7.08
N VAL A 165 26.54 18.28 -5.81
CA VAL A 165 27.45 18.64 -4.71
C VAL A 165 28.06 17.41 -4.06
N ASP A 166 27.21 16.49 -3.58
CA ASP A 166 27.64 15.29 -2.87
C ASP A 166 26.58 14.17 -3.02
N PRO A 167 26.51 13.53 -4.21
CA PRO A 167 25.47 12.55 -4.52
C PRO A 167 25.53 11.32 -3.60
N GLU A 168 26.73 10.88 -3.22
CA GLU A 168 26.92 9.68 -2.39
C GLU A 168 26.39 9.91 -0.97
N ARG A 169 26.79 11.00 -0.30
CA ARG A 169 26.23 11.29 1.03
C ARG A 169 24.75 11.60 0.97
N PHE A 170 24.26 12.23 -0.11
CA PHE A 170 22.83 12.49 -0.26
C PHE A 170 22.03 11.19 -0.36
N ARG A 171 22.49 10.24 -1.17
CA ARG A 171 21.89 8.91 -1.29
C ARG A 171 21.92 8.15 0.03
N GLN A 172 23.04 8.18 0.76
CA GLN A 172 23.16 7.57 2.09
C GLN A 172 22.15 8.15 3.10
N ARG A 173 21.94 9.47 3.10
CA ARG A 173 20.91 10.10 3.96
C ARG A 173 19.50 9.64 3.60
N CYS A 174 19.19 9.48 2.31
CA CYS A 174 17.90 8.93 1.87
C CYS A 174 17.74 7.47 2.32
N ALA A 175 18.74 6.63 2.09
CA ALA A 175 18.74 5.23 2.52
C ALA A 175 18.52 5.11 4.04
N ARG A 176 19.20 5.95 4.82
CA ARG A 176 19.05 5.95 6.28
C ARG A 176 17.63 6.26 6.74
N ARG A 177 16.94 7.20 6.10
CA ARG A 177 15.53 7.52 6.41
C ARG A 177 14.58 6.36 6.07
N ILE A 178 14.85 5.65 4.97
CA ILE A 178 14.11 4.43 4.61
C ILE A 178 14.33 3.34 5.67
N GLU A 179 15.59 3.06 6.04
CA GLU A 179 15.94 2.08 7.07
C GLU A 179 15.29 2.39 8.43
N LEU A 180 15.16 3.68 8.76
CA LEU A 180 14.50 4.15 9.98
C LEU A 180 12.97 4.16 9.88
N GLY A 181 12.36 3.69 8.78
CA GLY A 181 10.90 3.67 8.61
C GLY A 181 10.26 5.06 8.52
N GLN A 182 11.03 6.06 8.11
CA GLN A 182 10.57 7.45 8.08
C GLN A 182 10.00 7.86 6.72
N SER A 183 10.21 7.07 5.67
CA SER A 183 9.78 7.41 4.30
C SER A 183 8.51 6.66 3.91
N TRP A 184 7.49 7.39 3.48
CA TRP A 184 6.24 6.86 2.94
C TRP A 184 6.14 7.15 1.46
N VAL A 185 5.71 6.17 0.67
CA VAL A 185 5.63 6.25 -0.79
C VAL A 185 4.35 5.63 -1.32
N LEU A 186 3.88 6.20 -2.43
CA LEU A 186 2.93 5.57 -3.34
C LEU A 186 3.66 5.32 -4.64
N VAL A 187 3.81 4.05 -5.02
CA VAL A 187 4.45 3.64 -6.28
C VAL A 187 3.40 2.93 -7.13
N GLU A 188 3.19 3.40 -8.36
CA GLU A 188 2.28 2.78 -9.32
C GLU A 188 3.05 2.43 -10.59
N ALA A 189 2.97 1.18 -11.04
CA ALA A 189 3.66 0.67 -12.23
C ALA A 189 5.16 1.02 -12.27
N GLY A 190 5.85 0.90 -11.12
CA GLY A 190 7.29 1.19 -10.99
C GLY A 190 7.65 2.68 -10.98
N ARG A 191 6.67 3.59 -10.93
CA ARG A 191 6.90 5.04 -10.84
C ARG A 191 6.50 5.56 -9.47
N LEU A 192 7.33 6.44 -8.89
CA LEU A 192 6.98 7.16 -7.67
C LEU A 192 5.91 8.21 -7.98
N ILE A 193 4.72 8.05 -7.39
CA ILE A 193 3.58 8.94 -7.60
C ILE A 193 3.46 9.96 -6.45
N PHE A 194 3.69 9.51 -5.21
CA PHE A 194 3.70 10.36 -4.02
C PHE A 194 4.80 9.91 -3.05
N LYS A 195 5.36 10.87 -2.31
CA LYS A 195 6.28 10.65 -1.20
C LYS A 195 5.97 11.61 -0.05
N ALA A 196 6.15 11.17 1.19
CA ALA A 196 6.25 12.00 2.38
C ALA A 196 7.26 11.42 3.37
N GLU A 197 7.82 12.25 4.23
CA GLU A 197 8.74 11.80 5.28
C GLU A 197 8.27 12.23 6.66
N VAL A 198 8.47 11.35 7.63
CA VAL A 198 8.23 11.58 9.06
C VAL A 198 9.56 11.94 9.70
N LEU A 199 9.77 13.22 10.02
CA LEU A 199 11.00 13.67 10.67
C LEU A 199 10.96 13.42 12.19
N SER A 200 9.78 13.54 12.79
CA SER A 200 9.55 13.30 14.21
C SER A 200 8.27 12.51 14.42
N ASP A 201 8.31 11.52 15.32
CA ASP A 201 7.18 10.67 15.67
C ASP A 201 7.13 10.50 17.20
N THR A 202 6.28 11.30 17.85
CA THR A 202 6.05 11.22 19.29
C THR A 202 4.55 11.16 19.60
N PRO A 203 4.16 10.74 20.82
CA PRO A 203 2.77 10.77 21.25
C PRO A 203 2.14 12.18 21.21
N GLU A 204 2.95 13.23 21.28
CA GLU A 204 2.49 14.62 21.23
C GLU A 204 2.36 15.15 19.81
N ILE A 205 3.33 14.83 18.95
CA ILE A 205 3.38 15.36 17.58
C ILE A 205 4.08 14.42 16.62
N ILE A 206 3.50 14.27 15.43
CA ILE A 206 4.17 13.76 14.24
C ILE A 206 4.42 14.92 13.29
N TYR A 207 5.67 15.13 12.86
CA TYR A 207 6.04 16.19 11.91
C TYR A 207 6.38 15.59 10.55
N LEU A 208 5.63 16.01 9.53
CA LEU A 208 5.80 15.60 8.15
C LEU A 208 6.61 16.63 7.35
N GLU A 209 7.51 16.12 6.52
CA GLU A 209 8.30 16.94 5.61
C GLU A 209 8.48 16.25 4.26
N GLY A 210 9.10 16.98 3.31
CA GLY A 210 9.51 16.39 2.03
C GLY A 210 8.34 15.77 1.24
N ILE A 211 7.15 16.38 1.34
CA ILE A 211 5.95 15.93 0.63
C ILE A 211 6.11 16.26 -0.85
N TRP A 212 5.96 15.24 -1.68
CA TRP A 212 6.11 15.37 -3.12
C TRP A 212 5.07 14.53 -3.85
N VAL A 213 4.59 15.08 -4.96
CA VAL A 213 3.72 14.40 -5.93
C VAL A 213 4.37 14.56 -7.29
N ASP A 214 4.35 13.48 -8.07
CA ASP A 214 4.81 13.50 -9.46
C ASP A 214 4.18 14.68 -10.20
N PRO A 215 4.97 15.55 -10.87
CA PRO A 215 4.46 16.73 -11.56
C PRO A 215 3.29 16.46 -12.53
N GLN A 216 3.29 15.30 -13.21
CA GLN A 216 2.23 14.91 -14.16
C GLN A 216 0.93 14.47 -13.47
N GLU A 217 1.00 14.13 -12.18
CA GLU A 217 -0.11 13.61 -11.40
C GLU A 217 -0.71 14.66 -10.44
N ARG A 218 -0.13 15.87 -10.40
CA ARG A 218 -0.64 17.01 -9.61
C ARG A 218 -2.00 17.48 -10.11
N GLY A 219 -2.78 18.08 -9.22
CA GLY A 219 -4.15 18.54 -9.51
C GLY A 219 -5.20 17.42 -9.53
N ARG A 220 -4.80 16.16 -9.34
CA ARG A 220 -5.70 14.99 -9.35
C ARG A 220 -6.13 14.54 -7.94
N GLY A 221 -5.82 15.33 -6.91
CA GLY A 221 -6.18 15.03 -5.51
C GLY A 221 -5.30 14.00 -4.81
N ILE A 222 -4.23 13.50 -5.43
CA ILE A 222 -3.34 12.47 -4.86
C ILE A 222 -2.70 12.94 -3.55
N GLY A 223 -2.11 14.14 -3.52
CA GLY A 223 -1.48 14.67 -2.31
C GLY A 223 -2.46 14.76 -1.14
N SER A 224 -3.64 15.33 -1.36
CA SER A 224 -4.69 15.42 -0.34
C SER A 224 -5.17 14.04 0.13
N ARG A 225 -5.33 13.08 -0.78
CA ARG A 225 -5.72 11.70 -0.46
C ARG A 225 -4.65 11.02 0.41
N CYS A 226 -3.39 11.07 0.00
CA CYS A 226 -2.29 10.46 0.74
C CYS A 226 -2.09 11.10 2.11
N LEU A 227 -2.11 12.44 2.21
CA LEU A 227 -2.01 13.13 3.50
C LEU A 227 -3.19 12.83 4.42
N SER A 228 -4.41 12.80 3.90
CA SER A 228 -5.59 12.43 4.69
C SER A 228 -5.48 11.02 5.27
N ARG A 229 -4.84 10.10 4.54
CA ARG A 229 -4.59 8.71 4.98
C ARG A 229 -3.52 8.64 6.05
N LEU A 230 -2.37 9.29 5.83
CA LEU A 230 -1.31 9.41 6.83
C LEU A 230 -1.86 9.99 8.13
N ASN A 231 -2.65 11.06 8.06
CA ASN A 231 -3.27 11.68 9.23
C ASN A 231 -4.18 10.71 9.99
N ARG A 232 -4.99 9.88 9.30
CA ARG A 232 -5.83 8.87 9.98
C ARG A 232 -4.99 7.86 10.75
N SER A 233 -3.86 7.41 10.19
CA SER A 233 -2.98 6.45 10.86
C SER A 233 -2.24 7.09 12.04
N PHE A 234 -1.66 8.27 11.81
CA PHE A 234 -0.83 8.97 12.78
C PHE A 234 -1.62 9.50 13.97
N LEU A 235 -2.83 10.01 13.77
CA LEU A 235 -3.69 10.51 14.85
C LEU A 235 -4.24 9.41 15.77
N LEU A 236 -4.06 8.12 15.45
CA LEU A 236 -4.35 7.03 16.38
C LEU A 236 -3.29 6.91 17.49
N ARG A 237 -2.07 7.40 17.24
CA ARG A 237 -0.93 7.25 18.16
C ARG A 237 -0.26 8.58 18.56
N SER A 238 -0.67 9.69 17.97
CA SER A 238 -0.15 11.03 18.26
C SER A 238 -1.29 12.04 18.38
N ASN A 239 -1.12 13.04 19.24
CA ASN A 239 -2.12 14.08 19.48
C ASN A 239 -2.25 15.07 18.32
N ALA A 240 -1.21 15.23 17.49
CA ALA A 240 -1.20 16.17 16.38
C ALA A 240 -0.30 15.70 15.22
N VAL A 241 -0.64 16.13 14.01
CA VAL A 241 0.22 16.00 12.83
C VAL A 241 0.45 17.40 12.24
N CYS A 242 1.70 17.74 11.98
CA CYS A 242 2.13 19.03 11.43
C CYS A 242 2.86 18.86 10.10
#